data_AF-A0A6L5T4Z9-F1
#
_entry.id   AF-A0A6L5T4Z9-F1
#
_cell.length_a   1.000
_cell.length_b   1.000
_cell.length_c   1.000
_cell.angle_alpha   90.00
_cell.angle_beta   90.00
_cell.angle_gamma   90.00
#
_symmetry.space_group_name_H-M   'P 1'
#
loop_
_entity.id
_entity.type
_entity.pdbx_description
1 polymer ?
#
loop_
_entity_poly.entity_id
_entity_poly.type
_entity_poly.pdbx_seq_one_letter_code
_entity_poly.pdbx_strand_id
1 'polypeptide(L)' 'MNKNFLRIINLIEELGSEKKTQITIQQYQDIINKSSNLWMSNGVDEAFRFIRSYFNFID' A
#
# COMPACT_ATOMS: atom_id res chain seq x y z
N MET A 1 -10.10 -7.86 -13.00
CA MET A 1 -9.09 -7.32 -12.04
C MET A 1 -9.27 -8.03 -10.70
N ASN A 2 -8.19 -8.43 -10.02
CA ASN A 2 -8.30 -9.16 -8.75
C ASN A 2 -8.82 -8.24 -7.64
N LYS A 3 -9.86 -8.65 -6.90
CA LYS A 3 -10.50 -7.86 -5.86
C LYS A 3 -9.52 -7.41 -4.76
N ASN A 4 -8.54 -8.25 -4.40
CA ASN A 4 -7.55 -7.92 -3.38
C ASN A 4 -6.53 -6.91 -3.89
N PHE A 5 -6.11 -7.01 -5.16
CA PHE A 5 -5.23 -6.02 -5.77
C PHE A 5 -5.89 -4.63 -5.81
N LEU A 6 -7.16 -4.55 -6.19
CA LEU A 6 -7.90 -3.28 -6.16
C LEU A 6 -7.98 -2.69 -4.74
N ARG A 7 -8.23 -3.53 -3.72
CA ARG A 7 -8.26 -3.08 -2.32
C ARG A 7 -6.91 -2.55 -1.85
N ILE A 8 -5.80 -3.14 -2.32
CA ILE A 8 -4.44 -2.65 -2.04
C ILE A 8 -4.24 -1.25 -2.63
N ILE A 9 -4.57 -1.06 -3.92
CA ILE A 9 -4.45 0.24 -4.58
C ILE A 9 -5.29 1.30 -3.86
N ASN A 10 -6.57 1.00 -3.61
CA ASN A 10 -7.47 1.94 -2.95
C ASN A 10 -6.95 2.38 -1.57
N LEU A 11 -6.36 1.46 -0.78
CA LEU A 11 -5.82 1.80 0.53
C LEU A 11 -4.58 2.70 0.44
N ILE A 12 -3.73 2.51 -0.56
CA ILE A 12 -2.55 3.36 -0.78
C ILE A 12 -3.00 4.78 -1.16
N GLU A 13 -3.98 4.90 -2.05
CA GLU A 13 -4.54 6.18 -2.49
C GLU A 13 -5.26 6.92 -1.35
N GLU A 14 -6.08 6.20 -0.55
CA GLU A 14 -6.79 6.74 0.61
C GLU A 14 -5.80 7.34 1.62
N LEU A 15 -4.79 6.58 2.04
CA LEU A 15 -3.83 7.04 3.04
C LEU A 15 -2.89 8.14 2.52
N GLY A 16 -2.48 8.05 1.25
CA GLY A 16 -1.68 9.10 0.61
C GLY A 16 -2.44 10.43 0.53
N SER A 17 -3.74 10.38 0.26
CA SER A 17 -4.61 11.56 0.24
C SER A 17 -4.86 12.11 1.64
N GLU A 18 -5.23 11.26 2.60
CA GLU A 18 -5.55 11.65 3.98
C GLU A 18 -4.39 12.36 4.66
N LYS A 19 -3.18 11.81 4.54
CA LYS A 19 -1.98 12.37 5.18
C LYS A 19 -1.32 13.49 4.38
N LYS A 20 -1.81 13.78 3.17
CA LYS A 20 -1.17 14.71 2.22
C LYS A 20 0.30 14.38 1.97
N THR A 21 0.68 13.12 2.11
CA THR A 21 2.05 12.66 1.96
C THR A 21 2.41 12.72 0.47
N GLN A 22 3.41 13.52 0.13
CA GLN A 22 3.92 13.56 -1.22
C GLN A 22 4.81 12.33 -1.47
N ILE A 23 4.21 11.26 -2.00
CA ILE A 23 4.96 10.10 -2.48
C ILE A 23 5.37 10.28 -3.94
N THR A 24 6.61 9.92 -4.25
CA THR A 24 7.09 9.85 -5.64
C THR A 24 6.47 8.65 -6.38
N ILE A 25 6.50 8.66 -7.71
CA ILE A 25 6.05 7.53 -8.54
C ILE A 25 6.85 6.26 -8.20
N GLN A 26 8.15 6.38 -7.92
CA GLN A 26 8.98 5.23 -7.56
C GLN A 26 8.54 4.63 -6.21
N GLN A 27 8.33 5.47 -5.19
CA GLN A 27 7.81 5.01 -3.90
C GLN A 27 6.45 4.33 -4.05
N TYR A 28 5.55 4.90 -4.86
CA TYR A 28 4.25 4.30 -5.14
C TYR A 28 4.39 2.89 -5.74
N GLN A 29 5.28 2.71 -6.73
CA GLN A 29 5.57 1.40 -7.32
C GLN A 29 6.16 0.43 -6.29
N ASP A 30 7.06 0.88 -5.43
CA ASP A 30 7.69 0.05 -4.41
C ASP A 30 6.67 -0.43 -3.36
N ILE A 31 5.75 0.44 -2.94
CA ILE A 31 4.66 0.08 -2.02
C ILE A 31 3.76 -0.99 -2.67
N ILE A 32 3.38 -0.82 -3.94
CA ILE A 32 2.55 -1.78 -4.66
C ILE A 32 3.26 -3.14 -4.76
N ASN A 33 4.52 -3.15 -5.16
CA ASN A 33 5.29 -4.37 -5.34
C ASN A 33 5.45 -5.13 -4.01
N LYS A 34 5.83 -4.43 -2.95
CA LYS A 34 6.00 -5.04 -1.62
C LYS A 34 4.67 -5.53 -1.05
N SER A 35 3.60 -4.75 -1.20
CA SER A 35 2.25 -5.15 -0.77
C SER A 35 1.75 -6.38 -1.53
N SER A 36 2.01 -6.44 -2.83
CA SER A 36 1.63 -7.59 -3.66
C SER A 36 2.39 -8.85 -3.26
N ASN A 37 3.70 -8.75 -3.00
CA ASN A 37 4.51 -9.87 -2.52
C ASN A 37 4.05 -10.40 -1.15
N LEU A 38 3.74 -9.49 -0.21
CA LEU A 38 3.20 -9.84 1.10
C LEU A 38 1.83 -10.51 0.98
N TRP A 39 0.96 -9.98 0.12
CA TRP A 39 -0.34 -10.60 -0.12
C TRP A 39 -0.19 -12.02 -0.67
N MET A 40 0.67 -12.23 -1.66
CA MET A 40 0.88 -13.55 -2.25
C MET A 40 1.50 -14.55 -1.27
N SER A 41 2.35 -14.09 -0.36
CA SER A 41 3.12 -14.96 0.55
C SER A 41 2.41 -15.22 1.88
N ASN A 42 1.67 -14.24 2.40
CA ASN A 42 1.16 -14.25 3.77
C ASN A 42 -0.33 -13.89 3.88
N GLY A 43 -0.99 -13.54 2.77
CA GLY A 43 -2.38 -13.11 2.75
C GLY A 43 -2.55 -11.60 2.77
N VAL A 44 -3.76 -11.16 2.41
CA VAL A 44 -4.05 -9.74 2.13
C VAL A 44 -3.91 -8.84 3.37
N ASP A 45 -4.09 -9.39 4.55
CA ASP A 45 -4.01 -8.63 5.80
C ASP A 45 -2.59 -8.16 6.11
N GLU A 46 -1.55 -8.94 5.75
CA GLU A 46 -0.15 -8.51 5.89
C GLU A 46 0.19 -7.36 4.93
N ALA A 47 -0.37 -7.38 3.72
CA ALA A 47 -0.24 -6.25 2.80
C ALA A 47 -0.87 -4.98 3.40
N PHE A 48 -2.07 -5.09 3.99
CA PHE A 48 -2.72 -3.94 4.65
C PHE A 48 -1.97 -3.44 5.88
N ARG A 49 -1.41 -4.33 6.70
CA ARG A 49 -0.55 -3.95 7.83
C ARG A 49 0.67 -3.17 7.36
N PHE A 50 1.35 -3.65 6.33
CA PHE A 50 2.49 -2.96 5.73
C PHE A 50 2.11 -1.56 5.22
N ILE A 51 1.03 -1.43 4.44
CA ILE A 51 0.59 -0.14 3.87
C ILE A 51 0.28 0.87 4.99
N ARG A 52 -0.50 0.47 6.00
CA ARG A 52 -0.81 1.33 7.15
C ARG A 52 0.45 1.75 7.91
N SER A 53 1.37 0.82 8.11
CA SER A 53 2.66 1.09 8.75
C SER A 53 3.47 2.10 7.94
N TYR A 54 3.61 1.90 6.63
CA TYR A 54 4.38 2.76 5.74
C TYR A 54 3.94 4.23 5.85
N PHE A 55 2.63 4.48 5.73
CA PHE A 55 2.08 5.83 5.84
C PHE A 55 2.06 6.40 7.26
N ASN A 56 2.21 5.59 8.29
CA ASN A 56 2.37 6.08 9.66
C ASN A 56 3.80 6.52 10.00
N PHE A 57 4.80 6.08 9.24
CA PHE A 57 6.21 6.40 9.48
C PHE A 57 6.78 7.48 8.54
N ILE A 58 5.99 7.93 7.57
CA ILE A 58 6.42 8.98 6.64
C ILE A 58 5.73 10.26 7.07
N ASP A 59 6.55 11.23 7.50
CA ASP A 59 6.14 12.60 7.82
C ASP A 59 5.67 13.36 6.57
#